data_AF-A0A7S2B5T5-F1
#
_entry.id   AF-A0A7S2B5T5-F1
#
_cell.length_a   1.000
_cell.length_b   1.000
_cell.length_c   1.000
_cell.angle_alpha   90.00
_cell.angle_beta   90.00
_cell.angle_gamma   90.00
#
_symmetry.space_group_name_H-M   'P 1'
#
loop_
_entity.id
_entity.type
_entity.pdbx_description
1 polymer ?
#
loop_
_entity_poly.entity_id
_entity_poly.type
_entity_poly.pdbx_seq_one_letter_code
_entity_poly.pdbx_strand_id
1 'polypeptide(L)'
;MPLMHKHVAILVVSICCALITSTLVTAVEDEDKHAAPADDDDDDKLMMMNTTTTICHTGFLIDMFCWERPGHVAIDGAPLETEPEKHTVHCMRDIPICRQNGFAILKPSTTNTTYEIAYTFDSAGNERSLELVDATKKVDNYTVTVCGTAFDMGAAVFFDDAPILNITNMTEVS
;
A
#
# COMPACT_ATOMS: atom_id res chain seq x y z
N MET A 1 51.92 -26.03 39.52
CA MET A 1 51.04 -24.92 39.93
C MET A 1 49.64 -25.25 39.44
N PRO A 2 48.60 -25.10 40.26
CA PRO A 2 47.39 -25.94 40.24
C PRO A 2 46.13 -25.25 39.67
N LEU A 3 45.14 -26.11 39.34
CA LEU A 3 43.66 -26.02 39.47
C LEU A 3 42.95 -24.68 39.17
N MET A 4 41.76 -24.60 38.57
CA MET A 4 40.44 -25.22 38.86
C MET A 4 39.57 -24.97 37.58
N HIS A 5 38.82 -25.84 36.91
CA HIS A 5 37.76 -26.80 37.24
C HIS A 5 36.47 -26.25 37.90
N LYS A 6 35.40 -26.22 37.07
CA LYS A 6 33.96 -26.48 37.32
C LYS A 6 33.12 -25.36 37.97
N HIS A 7 31.94 -25.08 37.40
CA HIS A 7 30.66 -25.60 37.93
C HIS A 7 29.44 -25.25 37.05
N VAL A 8 28.69 -26.30 36.71
CA VAL A 8 27.30 -26.30 36.24
C VAL A 8 26.38 -26.11 37.46
N ALA A 9 25.34 -25.29 37.36
CA ALA A 9 24.23 -25.30 38.31
C ALA A 9 22.91 -25.00 37.60
N ILE A 10 22.09 -26.04 37.52
CA ILE A 10 20.66 -26.03 37.22
C ILE A 10 19.93 -25.69 38.52
N LEU A 11 18.96 -24.77 38.50
CA LEU A 11 17.93 -24.73 39.54
C LEU A 11 16.56 -24.44 38.91
N VAL A 12 15.73 -25.47 38.89
CA VAL A 12 14.29 -25.42 38.64
C VAL A 12 13.62 -25.23 40.00
N VAL A 13 12.83 -24.16 40.18
CA VAL A 13 11.84 -24.10 41.27
C VAL A 13 10.52 -23.59 40.70
N SER A 14 9.64 -24.55 40.49
CA SER A 14 8.19 -24.41 40.37
C SER A 14 7.60 -24.11 41.76
N ILE A 15 6.56 -23.26 41.84
CA ILE A 15 5.27 -23.54 42.52
C ILE A 15 4.49 -22.25 42.78
N CYS A 16 3.21 -22.32 42.40
CA CYS A 16 2.04 -21.47 42.70
C CYS A 16 2.03 -20.74 44.05
N CYS A 17 1.39 -19.56 44.13
CA CYS A 17 -0.02 -19.43 44.57
C CYS A 17 -0.45 -17.95 44.73
N ALA A 18 -1.46 -17.58 43.93
CA ALA A 18 -2.60 -16.68 44.14
C ALA A 18 -2.65 -15.57 45.25
N LEU A 19 -3.25 -14.43 44.82
CA LEU A 19 -4.10 -13.45 45.54
C LEU A 19 -3.46 -12.29 46.32
N ILE A 20 -3.62 -11.07 45.79
CA ILE A 20 -4.23 -9.94 46.49
C ILE A 20 -4.90 -8.99 45.49
N THR A 21 -6.20 -8.80 45.67
CA THR A 21 -7.09 -7.82 45.02
C THR A 21 -7.08 -6.48 45.77
N SER A 22 -7.69 -5.44 45.17
CA SER A 22 -8.13 -4.15 45.75
C SER A 22 -7.11 -3.00 45.58
N THR A 23 -7.42 -1.74 45.19
CA THR A 23 -8.68 -0.98 45.17
C THR A 23 -8.56 0.25 44.23
N LEU A 24 -9.71 0.78 43.80
CA LEU A 24 -9.99 1.96 42.96
C LEU A 24 -9.82 3.31 43.70
N VAL A 25 -9.81 4.41 42.91
CA VAL A 25 -10.21 5.82 43.21
C VAL A 25 -9.04 6.77 43.59
N THR A 26 -8.93 8.05 43.19
CA THR A 26 -9.90 9.13 42.82
C THR A 26 -9.34 10.09 41.75
N ALA A 27 -10.26 10.73 41.02
CA ALA A 27 -10.08 11.96 40.25
C ALA A 27 -9.73 13.18 41.13
N VAL A 28 -9.10 14.20 40.55
CA VAL A 28 -9.17 15.59 41.02
C VAL A 28 -9.49 16.49 39.83
N GLU A 29 -10.59 17.22 39.99
CA GLU A 29 -11.06 18.33 39.17
C GLU A 29 -10.41 19.62 39.71
N ASP A 30 -10.02 20.52 38.83
CA ASP A 30 -9.92 21.95 39.18
C ASP A 30 -10.34 22.76 37.95
N GLU A 31 -11.55 23.34 38.04
CA GLU A 31 -12.01 24.42 37.18
C GLU A 31 -11.72 25.75 37.88
N ASP A 32 -11.29 26.78 37.13
CA ASP A 32 -12.11 27.98 36.83
C ASP A 32 -11.26 29.24 36.49
N LYS A 33 -11.83 30.02 35.56
CA LYS A 33 -11.76 31.49 35.38
C LYS A 33 -10.69 32.16 34.48
N HIS A 34 -11.00 32.13 33.18
CA HIS A 34 -11.31 33.27 32.28
C HIS A 34 -10.51 34.58 32.41
N ALA A 35 -9.71 34.87 31.37
CA ALA A 35 -9.58 36.21 30.80
C ALA A 35 -9.33 36.09 29.29
N ALA A 36 -10.30 36.51 28.49
CA ALA A 36 -10.08 36.78 27.08
C ALA A 36 -9.23 38.06 26.93
N PRO A 37 -8.28 38.07 26.00
CA PRO A 37 -8.10 39.22 25.13
C PRO A 37 -8.63 38.86 23.75
N ALA A 38 -9.63 39.62 23.30
CA ALA A 38 -9.83 39.84 21.88
C ALA A 38 -8.70 40.74 21.43
N ASP A 39 -7.90 40.29 20.47
CA ASP A 39 -7.10 41.15 19.59
C ASP A 39 -7.04 40.45 18.23
N ASP A 40 -7.56 41.17 17.24
CA ASP A 40 -7.69 40.80 15.85
C ASP A 40 -6.31 40.66 15.19
N ASP A 41 -6.07 39.53 14.51
CA ASP A 41 -5.20 39.47 13.34
C ASP A 41 -5.73 38.36 12.42
N ASP A 42 -6.33 38.79 11.32
CA ASP A 42 -6.73 37.96 10.19
C ASP A 42 -5.48 37.38 9.51
N ASP A 43 -4.96 36.25 9.99
CA ASP A 43 -4.17 35.35 9.15
C ASP A 43 -4.98 34.09 8.83
N ASP A 44 -5.37 34.02 7.57
CA ASP A 44 -6.01 32.91 6.89
C ASP A 44 -5.17 31.63 7.08
N LYS A 45 -5.32 31.01 8.26
CA LYS A 45 -4.78 29.69 8.55
C LYS A 45 -5.69 28.71 7.84
N LEU A 46 -5.46 28.62 6.53
CA LEU A 46 -5.91 27.56 5.65
C LEU A 46 -5.64 26.24 6.38
N MET A 47 -6.66 25.75 7.08
CA MET A 47 -6.65 24.44 7.70
C MET A 47 -6.52 23.48 6.52
N MET A 48 -5.29 23.03 6.25
CA MET A 48 -5.00 21.97 5.30
C MET A 48 -5.78 20.74 5.77
N MET A 49 -7.00 20.63 5.28
CA MET A 49 -7.80 19.45 5.45
C MET A 49 -7.12 18.41 4.58
N ASN A 50 -6.29 17.58 5.20
CA ASN A 50 -5.76 16.37 4.58
C ASN A 50 -6.96 15.42 4.38
N THR A 51 -7.80 15.71 3.39
CA THR A 51 -8.96 14.92 3.04
C THR A 51 -8.47 13.70 2.30
N THR A 52 -8.15 12.66 3.07
CA THR A 52 -7.86 11.34 2.54
C THR A 52 -9.13 10.77 1.91
N THR A 53 -9.25 10.88 0.59
CA THR A 53 -10.38 10.31 -0.15
C THR A 53 -10.04 8.88 -0.56
N THR A 54 -10.90 7.94 -0.20
CA THR A 54 -10.80 6.56 -0.71
C THR A 54 -11.30 6.53 -2.15
N ILE A 55 -10.44 6.05 -3.05
CA ILE A 55 -10.73 5.88 -4.46
C ILE A 55 -10.67 4.39 -4.78
N CYS A 56 -11.61 3.90 -5.59
CA CYS A 56 -11.57 2.57 -6.15
C CYS A 56 -11.48 2.64 -7.67
N HIS A 57 -10.62 1.82 -8.26
CA HIS A 57 -10.40 1.75 -9.70
C HIS A 57 -10.37 0.30 -10.15
N THR A 58 -11.03 0.01 -11.27
CA THR A 58 -11.06 -1.31 -11.89
C THR A 58 -10.40 -1.24 -13.25
N GLY A 59 -9.47 -2.15 -13.52
CA GLY A 59 -8.65 -2.11 -14.73
C GLY A 59 -7.71 -3.30 -14.82
N PHE A 60 -6.89 -3.32 -15.87
CA PHE A 60 -5.92 -4.38 -16.11
C PHE A 60 -4.71 -4.21 -15.19
N LEU A 61 -4.35 -5.26 -14.48
CA LEU A 61 -3.11 -5.31 -13.72
C LEU A 61 -1.98 -5.68 -14.67
N ILE A 62 -0.90 -4.89 -14.66
CA ILE A 62 0.30 -5.14 -15.45
C ILE A 62 1.56 -4.98 -14.60
N ASP A 63 2.67 -5.61 -15.01
CA ASP A 63 3.99 -5.33 -14.46
C ASP A 63 4.64 -4.15 -15.16
N MET A 64 5.30 -3.28 -14.39
CA MET A 64 5.92 -2.07 -14.90
C MET A 64 7.07 -2.36 -15.85
N PHE A 65 7.78 -3.49 -15.68
CA PHE A 65 8.85 -3.87 -16.61
C PHE A 65 8.31 -4.02 -18.03
N CYS A 66 7.23 -4.77 -18.24
CA CYS A 66 6.63 -4.93 -19.56
C CYS A 66 6.05 -3.64 -20.12
N TRP A 67 5.50 -2.78 -19.26
CA TRP A 67 5.02 -1.46 -19.67
C TRP A 67 6.16 -0.57 -20.18
N GLU A 68 7.31 -0.55 -19.52
CA GLU A 68 8.44 0.31 -19.88
C GLU A 68 9.24 -0.20 -21.10
N ARG A 69 8.90 -1.37 -21.64
CA ARG A 69 9.54 -1.87 -22.86
C ARG A 69 9.18 -0.99 -24.06
N PRO A 70 10.06 -0.92 -25.08
CA PRO A 70 9.79 -0.17 -26.30
C PRO A 70 8.44 -0.56 -26.93
N GLY A 71 7.57 0.44 -27.11
CA GLY A 71 6.24 0.27 -27.69
C GLY A 71 5.22 -0.42 -26.78
N HIS A 72 5.46 -0.47 -25.47
CA HIS A 72 4.58 -1.13 -24.48
C HIS A 72 4.30 -2.60 -24.81
N VAL A 73 5.24 -3.27 -25.48
CA VAL A 73 5.13 -4.69 -25.84
C VAL A 73 5.72 -5.52 -24.72
N ALA A 74 4.92 -6.36 -24.08
CA ALA A 74 5.32 -7.28 -23.02
C ALA A 74 6.20 -8.43 -23.54
N ILE A 75 6.86 -9.15 -22.63
CA ILE A 75 7.79 -10.25 -22.99
C ILE A 75 7.06 -11.37 -23.73
N ASP A 76 5.79 -11.60 -23.40
CA ASP A 76 4.89 -12.53 -24.09
C ASP A 76 4.36 -12.03 -25.44
N GLY A 77 4.71 -10.80 -25.83
CA GLY A 77 4.32 -10.18 -27.09
C GLY A 77 3.00 -9.39 -27.03
N ALA A 78 2.34 -9.29 -25.87
CA ALA A 78 1.12 -8.51 -25.73
C ALA A 78 1.40 -6.99 -25.84
N PRO A 79 0.68 -6.24 -26.68
CA PRO A 79 0.78 -4.78 -26.73
C PRO A 79 -0.09 -4.16 -25.63
N LEU A 80 0.50 -3.77 -24.50
CA LEU A 80 -0.23 -3.33 -23.30
C LEU A 80 -1.01 -2.02 -23.50
N GLU A 81 -0.58 -1.17 -24.42
CA GLU A 81 -1.27 0.08 -24.73
C GLU A 81 -2.59 -0.14 -25.48
N THR A 82 -2.73 -1.23 -26.25
CA THR A 82 -3.89 -1.44 -27.13
C THR A 82 -4.67 -2.71 -26.84
N GLU A 83 -4.01 -3.77 -26.36
CA GLU A 83 -4.59 -5.08 -26.07
C GLU A 83 -4.05 -5.63 -24.73
N PRO A 84 -4.21 -4.90 -23.61
CA PRO A 84 -3.71 -5.32 -22.29
C PRO A 84 -4.31 -6.64 -21.81
N GLU A 85 -5.48 -7.03 -22.30
CA GLU A 85 -6.11 -8.31 -21.99
C GLU A 85 -5.31 -9.52 -22.48
N LYS A 86 -4.40 -9.34 -23.44
CA LYS A 86 -3.51 -10.41 -23.92
C LYS A 86 -2.29 -10.61 -23.03
N HIS A 87 -2.04 -9.71 -22.07
CA HIS A 87 -0.93 -9.86 -21.13
C HIS A 87 -1.16 -11.07 -20.24
N THR A 88 -0.17 -11.94 -20.17
CA THR A 88 -0.31 -13.20 -19.49
C THR A 88 0.11 -13.09 -18.02
N VAL A 89 -0.61 -13.81 -17.17
CA VAL A 89 -0.24 -14.01 -15.77
C VAL A 89 1.15 -14.67 -15.67
N HIS A 90 1.60 -15.39 -16.69
CA HIS A 90 2.96 -15.94 -16.75
C HIS A 90 4.04 -14.85 -16.59
N CYS A 91 3.91 -13.71 -17.28
CA CYS A 91 4.82 -12.59 -17.13
C CYS A 91 4.84 -12.08 -15.68
N MET A 92 3.65 -11.89 -15.10
CA MET A 92 3.50 -11.34 -13.74
C MET A 92 3.87 -12.34 -12.64
N ARG A 93 3.76 -13.65 -12.89
CA ARG A 93 3.94 -14.70 -11.87
C ARG A 93 5.28 -15.42 -11.94
N ASP A 94 5.74 -15.73 -13.14
CA ASP A 94 6.79 -16.72 -13.33
C ASP A 94 8.12 -16.07 -13.78
N ILE A 95 8.08 -14.83 -14.30
CA ILE A 95 9.27 -14.11 -14.76
C ILE A 95 9.83 -13.20 -13.65
N PRO A 96 11.04 -13.46 -13.13
CA PRO A 96 11.56 -12.72 -11.98
C PRO A 96 11.71 -11.21 -12.21
N ILE A 97 12.07 -10.77 -13.42
CA ILE A 97 12.26 -9.35 -13.71
C ILE A 97 10.94 -8.58 -13.66
N CYS A 98 9.85 -9.16 -14.15
CA CYS A 98 8.52 -8.55 -14.10
C CYS A 98 8.04 -8.35 -12.66
N ARG A 99 8.28 -9.33 -11.78
CA ARG A 99 7.90 -9.26 -10.35
C ARG A 99 8.65 -8.20 -9.55
N GLN A 100 9.88 -7.86 -9.96
CA GLN A 100 10.78 -7.00 -9.18
C GLN A 100 10.66 -5.51 -9.52
N ASN A 101 10.06 -5.16 -10.66
CA ASN A 101 9.94 -3.76 -11.09
C ASN A 101 8.60 -3.11 -10.69
N GLY A 102 7.76 -3.85 -9.96
CA GLY A 102 6.47 -3.35 -9.49
C GLY A 102 5.34 -3.51 -10.50
N PHE A 103 4.15 -3.08 -10.08
CA PHE A 103 2.89 -3.25 -10.79
C PHE A 103 2.15 -1.93 -10.90
N ALA A 104 1.26 -1.86 -11.88
CA ALA A 104 0.35 -0.75 -12.08
C ALA A 104 -1.00 -1.26 -12.59
N ILE A 105 -2.01 -0.39 -12.50
CA ILE A 105 -3.33 -0.62 -13.07
C ILE A 105 -3.57 0.31 -14.24
N LEU A 106 -4.08 -0.24 -15.34
CA LEU A 106 -4.40 0.51 -16.55
C LEU A 106 -5.88 0.92 -16.59
N LYS A 107 -6.13 2.10 -17.14
CA LYS A 107 -7.46 2.59 -17.52
C LYS A 107 -7.53 2.88 -19.01
N PRO A 108 -8.72 2.86 -19.62
CA PRO A 108 -8.92 3.44 -20.94
C PRO A 108 -8.51 4.92 -20.94
N SER A 109 -7.75 5.33 -21.94
CA SER A 109 -7.44 6.73 -22.17
C SER A 109 -8.70 7.50 -22.55
N THR A 110 -8.74 8.78 -22.16
CA THR A 110 -9.87 9.67 -22.49
C THR A 110 -9.75 10.33 -23.85
N THR A 111 -8.55 10.30 -24.44
CA THR A 111 -8.25 10.99 -25.71
C THR A 111 -8.19 10.05 -26.90
N ASN A 112 -7.81 8.78 -26.67
CA ASN A 112 -7.55 7.78 -27.71
C ASN A 112 -8.21 6.45 -27.38
N THR A 113 -8.13 5.47 -28.30
CA THR A 113 -8.58 4.08 -28.08
C THR A 113 -7.51 3.22 -27.40
N THR A 114 -6.62 3.84 -26.63
CA THR A 114 -5.50 3.18 -25.95
C THR A 114 -5.75 3.10 -24.44
N TYR A 115 -4.88 2.39 -23.74
CA TYR A 115 -4.82 2.35 -22.28
C TYR A 115 -3.67 3.19 -21.78
N GLU A 116 -3.85 3.78 -20.60
CA GLU A 116 -2.83 4.56 -19.89
C GLU A 116 -2.78 4.11 -18.43
N ILE A 117 -1.66 4.34 -17.74
CA ILE A 117 -1.55 4.01 -16.32
C ILE A 117 -2.54 4.91 -15.54
N ALA A 118 -3.44 4.26 -14.79
CA ALA A 118 -4.26 4.94 -13.81
C ALA A 118 -3.48 5.22 -12.53
N TYR A 119 -2.88 4.18 -11.96
CA TYR A 119 -2.09 4.30 -10.74
C TYR A 119 -0.92 3.31 -10.74
N THR A 120 0.20 3.76 -10.20
CA THR A 120 1.31 2.90 -9.77
C THR A 120 1.16 2.55 -8.29
N PHE A 121 1.81 1.48 -7.86
CA PHE A 121 1.65 0.96 -6.51
C PHE A 121 2.90 1.16 -5.66
N ASP A 122 2.70 1.45 -4.38
CA ASP A 122 3.76 1.43 -3.38
C ASP A 122 4.18 -0.02 -3.03
N SER A 123 5.12 -0.17 -2.09
CA SER A 123 5.59 -1.49 -1.68
C SER A 123 4.47 -2.42 -1.20
N ALA A 124 3.48 -1.88 -0.48
CA ALA A 124 2.39 -2.65 0.09
C ALA A 124 1.34 -3.03 -0.97
N GLY A 125 1.13 -2.19 -1.98
CA GLY A 125 0.33 -2.50 -3.16
C GLY A 125 0.98 -3.56 -4.04
N ASN A 126 2.29 -3.45 -4.27
CA ASN A 126 3.07 -4.43 -5.03
C ASN A 126 3.07 -5.81 -4.36
N GLU A 127 3.23 -5.88 -3.03
CA GLU A 127 3.15 -7.15 -2.29
C GLU A 127 1.77 -7.81 -2.47
N ARG A 128 0.68 -7.04 -2.39
CA ARG A 128 -0.68 -7.54 -2.66
C ARG A 128 -0.87 -8.00 -4.10
N SER A 129 -0.29 -7.31 -5.08
CA SER A 129 -0.32 -7.76 -6.48
C SER A 129 0.35 -9.12 -6.64
N LEU A 130 1.50 -9.34 -5.99
CA LEU A 130 2.18 -10.64 -6.00
C LEU A 130 1.31 -11.74 -5.39
N GLU A 131 0.70 -11.48 -4.23
CA GLU A 131 -0.23 -12.43 -3.58
C GLU A 131 -1.41 -12.81 -4.48
N LEU A 132 -2.02 -11.83 -5.15
CA LEU A 132 -3.14 -12.05 -6.07
C LEU A 132 -2.73 -12.87 -7.29
N VAL A 133 -1.61 -12.47 -7.92
CA VAL A 133 -1.08 -13.13 -9.12
C VAL A 133 -0.62 -14.57 -8.81
N ASP A 134 -0.12 -14.83 -7.61
CA ASP A 134 0.26 -16.18 -7.18
C ASP A 134 -0.98 -17.06 -6.88
N ALA A 135 -2.09 -16.45 -6.45
CA ALA A 135 -3.33 -17.16 -6.13
C ALA A 135 -4.25 -17.39 -7.34
N THR A 136 -4.12 -16.60 -8.41
CA THR A 136 -5.04 -16.66 -9.55
C THR A 136 -4.87 -17.92 -10.40
N LYS A 137 -5.97 -18.34 -11.01
CA LYS A 137 -6.01 -19.41 -12.02
C LYS A 137 -6.15 -18.86 -13.45
N LYS A 138 -6.27 -17.54 -13.60
CA LYS A 138 -6.34 -16.90 -14.93
C LYS A 138 -5.01 -17.07 -15.66
N VAL A 139 -5.12 -17.15 -16.98
CA VAL A 139 -3.97 -17.22 -17.88
C VAL A 139 -3.65 -15.83 -18.42
N ASP A 140 -4.69 -15.09 -18.80
CA ASP A 140 -4.66 -13.75 -19.38
C ASP A 140 -5.90 -12.96 -18.89
N ASN A 141 -6.16 -11.79 -19.50
CA ASN A 141 -7.31 -10.94 -19.22
C ASN A 141 -7.44 -10.63 -17.71
N TYR A 142 -6.31 -10.27 -17.10
CA TYR A 142 -6.20 -10.13 -15.66
C TYR A 142 -6.63 -8.74 -15.19
N THR A 143 -7.87 -8.67 -14.71
CA THR A 143 -8.50 -7.43 -14.22
C THR A 143 -8.64 -7.48 -12.71
N VAL A 144 -8.32 -6.37 -12.05
CA VAL A 144 -8.46 -6.22 -10.60
C VAL A 144 -9.22 -4.93 -10.28
N THR A 145 -9.86 -4.91 -9.12
CA THR A 145 -10.33 -3.68 -8.47
C THR A 145 -9.36 -3.33 -7.35
N VAL A 146 -8.74 -2.15 -7.44
CA VAL A 146 -7.90 -1.58 -6.39
C VAL A 146 -8.65 -0.47 -5.69
N CYS A 147 -8.67 -0.51 -4.36
CA CYS A 147 -9.16 0.57 -3.53
C CYS A 147 -8.02 1.05 -2.64
N GLY A 148 -7.90 2.35 -2.51
CA GLY A 148 -6.84 2.96 -1.73
C GLY A 148 -7.10 4.43 -1.49
N THR A 149 -6.13 5.07 -0.86
CA THR A 149 -6.18 6.51 -0.62
C THR A 149 -5.21 7.18 -1.58
N ALA A 150 -5.70 8.04 -2.44
CA ALA A 150 -4.83 8.94 -3.19
C ALA A 150 -4.43 10.09 -2.28
N PHE A 151 -3.13 10.37 -2.18
CA PHE A 151 -2.69 11.59 -1.55
C PHE A 151 -2.98 12.73 -2.52
N ASP A 152 -3.97 13.55 -2.19
CA ASP A 152 -4.15 14.84 -2.85
C ASP A 152 -3.02 15.75 -2.34
N MET A 153 -1.80 15.51 -2.82
CA MET A 153 -0.69 16.43 -2.64
C MET A 153 -1.04 17.65 -3.48
N GLY A 154 -1.83 18.55 -2.89
CA GLY A 154 -2.32 19.76 -3.53
C GLY A 154 -1.22 20.38 -4.39
N ALA A 155 -1.39 20.27 -5.71
CA ALA A 155 -0.49 20.81 -6.70
C ALA A 155 1.03 20.63 -6.43
N ALA A 156 1.49 19.39 -6.20
CA ALA A 156 2.87 19.00 -6.49
C ALA A 156 2.87 17.97 -7.63
N VAL A 157 2.48 18.48 -8.78
CA VAL A 157 2.64 17.93 -10.12
C VAL A 157 4.08 17.47 -10.38
N PHE A 158 4.30 16.16 -10.37
CA PHE A 158 5.29 15.56 -11.26
C PHE A 158 4.55 15.34 -12.59
N PHE A 159 4.96 16.05 -13.64
CA PHE A 159 4.24 16.14 -14.92
C PHE A 159 4.48 14.94 -15.85
N ASP A 160 4.97 13.83 -15.30
CA ASP A 160 5.60 12.76 -16.05
C ASP A 160 5.25 11.37 -15.49
N ASP A 161 4.91 11.29 -14.19
CA ASP A 161 4.74 10.03 -13.47
C ASP A 161 3.28 9.80 -13.05
N ALA A 162 2.78 8.60 -13.31
CA ALA A 162 1.44 8.22 -12.90
C ALA A 162 1.29 8.27 -11.36
N PRO A 163 0.12 8.72 -10.85
CA PRO A 163 -0.07 8.90 -9.41
C PRO A 163 0.06 7.58 -8.64
N ILE A 164 0.67 7.64 -7.45
CA ILE A 164 0.79 6.48 -6.56
C ILE A 164 -0.50 6.33 -5.76
N LEU A 165 -1.07 5.12 -5.73
CA LEU A 165 -2.21 4.78 -4.88
C LEU A 165 -1.74 3.96 -3.67
N ASN A 166 -2.02 4.44 -2.46
CA ASN A 166 -1.80 3.66 -1.23
C ASN A 166 -2.93 2.64 -1.07
N ILE A 167 -2.68 1.41 -1.51
CA ILE A 167 -3.69 0.36 -1.63
C ILE A 167 -4.08 -0.18 -0.24
N THR A 168 -5.38 -0.08 0.06
CA THR A 168 -5.99 -0.69 1.25
C THR A 168 -6.64 -2.03 0.92
N ASN A 169 -7.13 -2.21 -0.31
CA ASN A 169 -7.75 -3.44 -0.77
C ASN A 169 -7.49 -3.67 -2.27
N MET A 170 -7.25 -4.91 -2.67
CA MET A 170 -7.11 -5.34 -4.06
C MET A 170 -7.81 -6.67 -4.25
N THR A 171 -8.67 -6.78 -5.25
CA THR A 171 -9.43 -8.01 -5.54
C THR A 171 -9.46 -8.30 -7.03
N GLU A 172 -9.22 -9.55 -7.41
CA GLU A 172 -9.44 -10.03 -8.78
C GLU A 172 -10.92 -9.88 -9.17
N VAL A 173 -11.16 -9.35 -10.36
CA VAL A 173 -12.49 -9.35 -10.98
C VAL A 173 -12.67 -10.69 -11.69
N SER A 174 -13.60 -11.51 -11.20
CA SER A 174 -13.90 -12.84 -11.73
C SER A 174 -14.43 -12.80 -13.15
#